data_AF-A0A0F9T117-F1
#
_entry.id   AF-A0A0F9T117-F1
#
_cell.length_a   1.000
_cell.length_b   1.000
_cell.length_c   1.000
_cell.angle_alpha   90.00
_cell.angle_beta   90.00
_cell.angle_gamma   90.00
#
_symmetry.space_group_name_H-M   'P 1'
#
loop_
_entity.id
_entity.type
_entity.pdbx_description
1 polymer ?
#
loop_
_entity_poly.entity_id
_entity_poly.type
_entity_poly.pdbx_seq_one_letter_code
_entity_poly.pdbx_strand_id
1 'polypeptide(L)'
;MSITRRIPPCAAKVLDCIRKNVKRPRRLPRLTGSNRLRWFKRTAMVCCPMGLLPGAISPQPWVKRHLKGWDLPGRGIKCFAIWWDEQQDARAAVNAVWPKEVHS
;
A
#
# COMPACT_ATOMS: atom_id res chain seq x y z
N MET A 1 -1.52 -18.72 0.72
CA MET A 1 -1.70 -18.49 2.16
C MET A 1 -2.71 -17.35 2.32
N SER A 2 -3.47 -17.31 3.41
CA SER A 2 -4.43 -16.21 3.64
C SER A 2 -3.72 -14.93 4.06
N ILE A 3 -4.37 -13.79 3.85
CA ILE A 3 -3.94 -12.50 4.41
C ILE A 3 -3.77 -12.68 5.91
N THR A 4 -2.63 -12.28 6.47
CA THR A 4 -2.32 -12.48 7.89
C THR A 4 -3.33 -11.74 8.79
N ARG A 5 -3.94 -10.66 8.28
CA ARG A 5 -4.92 -9.83 9.01
C ARG A 5 -5.81 -9.02 8.06
N ARG A 6 -7.08 -8.77 8.39
CA ARG A 6 -7.92 -7.81 7.63
C ARG A 6 -7.35 -6.39 7.71
N ILE A 7 -7.58 -5.57 6.67
CA ILE A 7 -7.18 -4.15 6.69
C ILE A 7 -7.95 -3.43 7.82
N PRO A 8 -7.27 -2.73 8.74
CA PRO A 8 -7.93 -2.05 9.85
C PRO A 8 -8.92 -0.96 9.39
N PRO A 9 -10.07 -0.76 10.07
CA PRO A 9 -11.02 0.30 9.73
C PRO A 9 -10.41 1.71 9.75
N CYS A 10 -9.42 1.97 10.62
CA CYS A 10 -8.71 3.25 10.64
C CYS A 10 -7.97 3.58 9.33
N ALA A 11 -7.70 2.57 8.50
CA ALA A 11 -7.06 2.73 7.19
C ALA A 11 -8.07 2.92 6.03
N ALA A 12 -9.38 2.93 6.30
CA ALA A 12 -10.42 2.97 5.25
C ALA A 12 -10.23 4.14 4.26
N LYS A 13 -10.12 5.38 4.75
CA LYS A 13 -9.88 6.56 3.89
C LYS A 13 -8.61 6.43 3.02
N VAL A 14 -7.55 5.84 3.57
CA VAL A 14 -6.29 5.62 2.83
C VAL A 14 -6.48 4.56 1.75
N LEU A 15 -7.18 3.48 2.08
CA LEU A 15 -7.50 2.40 1.14
C LEU A 15 -8.34 2.92 -0.03
N ASP A 16 -9.39 3.69 0.24
CA ASP A 16 -10.24 4.29 -0.80
C ASP A 16 -9.46 5.24 -1.71
N CYS A 17 -8.61 6.06 -1.11
CA CYS A 17 -7.67 6.92 -1.82
C CYS A 17 -6.75 6.12 -2.76
N ILE A 18 -6.13 5.04 -2.27
CA ILE A 18 -5.25 4.19 -3.07
C ILE A 18 -6.04 3.55 -4.23
N ARG A 19 -7.22 3.00 -3.97
CA ARG A 19 -8.06 2.38 -5.00
C ARG A 19 -8.48 3.36 -6.09
N LYS A 20 -8.85 4.57 -5.71
CA LYS A 20 -9.29 5.62 -6.64
C LYS A 20 -8.17 6.10 -7.57
N ASN A 21 -6.92 6.10 -7.11
CA ASN A 21 -5.85 6.83 -7.81
C ASN A 21 -4.65 5.98 -8.23
N VAL A 22 -4.55 4.75 -7.71
CA VAL A 22 -3.53 3.79 -8.09
C VAL A 22 -4.24 2.61 -8.73
N LYS A 23 -4.01 2.42 -10.03
CA LYS A 23 -4.48 1.21 -10.72
C LYS A 23 -3.82 -0.02 -10.10
N ARG A 24 -4.55 -1.14 -10.05
CA ARG A 24 -4.04 -2.41 -9.57
C ARG A 24 -2.70 -2.76 -10.28
N PRO A 25 -1.59 -2.89 -9.55
CA PRO A 25 -0.30 -3.21 -10.17
C PRO A 25 -0.32 -4.58 -10.86
N ARG A 26 0.21 -4.65 -12.09
CA ARG A 26 0.35 -5.93 -12.83
C ARG A 26 1.37 -6.87 -12.20
N ARG A 27 2.44 -6.29 -11.62
CA ARG A 27 3.50 -7.02 -10.92
C ARG A 27 3.21 -7.04 -9.43
N LEU A 28 3.45 -8.18 -8.79
CA LEU A 28 3.38 -8.29 -7.34
C LEU A 28 4.57 -7.58 -6.69
N PRO A 29 4.39 -7.00 -5.48
CA PRO A 29 5.51 -6.57 -4.66
C PRO A 29 6.36 -7.78 -4.27
N ARG A 30 7.63 -7.55 -3.96
CA ARG A 30 8.55 -8.56 -3.44
C ARG A 30 8.82 -8.28 -1.96
N LEU A 31 9.11 -9.32 -1.19
CA LEU A 31 9.70 -9.14 0.13
C LEU A 31 11.12 -8.58 -0.04
N THR A 32 11.40 -7.49 0.66
CA THR A 32 12.76 -6.96 0.80
C THR A 32 13.52 -7.71 1.90
N GLY A 33 14.83 -7.51 2.03
CA GLY A 33 15.62 -8.09 3.14
C GLY A 33 15.13 -7.70 4.55
N SER A 34 14.22 -6.73 4.66
CA SER A 34 13.53 -6.37 5.90
C SER A 34 12.19 -7.11 6.11
N ASN A 35 11.88 -8.14 5.30
CA ASN A 35 10.59 -8.85 5.27
C ASN A 35 9.36 -7.95 5.02
N ARG A 36 9.57 -6.85 4.30
CA ARG A 36 8.51 -5.90 3.96
C ARG A 36 8.18 -5.97 2.47
N LEU A 37 6.90 -6.04 2.13
CA LEU A 37 6.44 -6.04 0.74
C LEU A 37 6.69 -4.68 0.07
N ARG A 38 7.46 -4.65 -1.01
CA ARG A 38 7.75 -3.43 -1.78
C ARG A 38 7.75 -3.70 -3.28
N TRP A 39 7.39 -2.71 -4.07
CA TRP A 39 7.63 -2.68 -5.51
C TRP A 39 8.95 -1.99 -5.83
N PHE A 40 9.67 -2.49 -6.82
CA PHE A 40 10.86 -1.84 -7.35
C PHE A 40 10.45 -0.99 -8.56
N LYS A 41 10.58 0.33 -8.48
CA LYS A 41 10.45 1.23 -9.63
C LYS A 41 11.75 1.21 -10.46
N ARG A 42 11.66 1.61 -11.74
CA ARG A 42 12.80 1.64 -12.69
C ARG A 42 14.04 2.35 -12.13
N THR A 43 13.86 3.34 -11.28
CA THR A 43 14.93 4.12 -10.62
C THR A 43 15.49 3.45 -9.36
N ALA A 44 15.40 2.12 -9.23
CA ALA A 44 15.80 1.32 -8.06
C ALA A 44 15.12 1.69 -6.72
N MET A 45 14.13 2.57 -6.73
CA MET A 45 13.39 2.94 -5.50
C MET A 45 12.39 1.84 -5.13
N VAL A 46 12.45 1.40 -3.87
CA VAL A 46 11.50 0.45 -3.26
C VAL A 46 10.29 1.18 -2.67
N CYS A 47 9.11 0.97 -3.24
CA CYS A 47 7.87 1.62 -2.85
C CYS A 47 6.89 0.67 -2.16
N CYS A 48 6.18 1.14 -1.13
CA CYS A 48 4.91 0.56 -0.68
C CYS A 48 3.73 1.10 -1.54
N PRO A 49 2.46 0.70 -1.30
CA PRO A 49 1.33 1.15 -2.12
C PRO A 49 1.16 2.68 -2.07
N MET A 50 1.39 3.29 -0.91
CA MET A 50 1.33 4.74 -0.75
C MET A 50 2.38 5.45 -1.61
N GLY A 51 3.58 4.87 -1.76
CA GLY A 51 4.63 5.38 -2.64
C GLY A 51 4.31 5.29 -4.14
N LEU A 52 3.19 4.66 -4.51
CA LEU A 52 2.68 4.62 -5.88
C LEU A 52 1.73 5.78 -6.19
N LEU A 53 1.27 6.54 -5.19
CA LEU A 53 0.37 7.66 -5.39
C LEU A 53 1.06 8.82 -6.15
N PRO A 54 0.36 9.53 -7.07
CA PRO A 54 0.92 10.63 -7.87
C PRO A 54 1.49 11.82 -7.06
N GLY A 55 1.15 11.94 -5.77
CA GLY A 55 1.67 12.98 -4.85
C GLY A 55 2.62 12.46 -3.77
N ALA A 56 3.06 11.20 -3.86
CA ALA A 56 3.96 10.60 -2.90
C ALA A 56 5.39 11.11 -3.07
N ILE A 57 5.83 11.92 -2.11
CA ILE A 57 7.21 12.46 -2.06
C ILE A 57 8.19 11.39 -1.55
N SER A 58 7.71 10.50 -0.67
CA SER A 58 8.51 9.41 -0.11
C SER A 58 7.93 8.05 -0.52
N PRO A 59 8.80 7.09 -0.91
CA PRO A 59 8.37 5.72 -1.17
C PRO A 59 8.11 4.92 0.12
N GLN A 60 8.52 5.47 1.28
CA GLN A 60 8.40 4.84 2.58
C GLN A 60 7.15 5.32 3.35
N PRO A 61 6.43 4.40 4.00
CA PRO A 61 5.18 4.72 4.71
C PRO A 61 5.31 5.65 5.92
N TRP A 62 6.42 5.59 6.66
CA TRP A 62 6.60 6.27 7.97
C TRP A 62 7.42 7.55 7.91
N VAL A 63 8.14 7.80 6.80
CA VAL A 63 9.01 8.97 6.70
C VAL A 63 8.16 10.16 6.31
N LYS A 64 7.75 10.90 7.34
CA LYS A 64 7.15 12.23 7.33
C LYS A 64 7.42 13.02 6.03
N ARG A 65 6.41 13.08 5.16
CA ARG A 65 5.78 14.30 4.66
C ARG A 65 4.55 13.84 3.89
N HIS A 66 3.41 14.33 4.36
CA HIS A 66 2.08 14.19 3.82
C HIS A 66 2.10 13.94 2.31
N LEU A 67 1.34 12.95 1.86
CA LEU A 67 0.92 12.85 0.46
C LEU A 67 0.42 14.25 0.07
N LYS A 68 1.23 15.00 -0.68
CA LYS A 68 1.03 16.45 -0.82
C LYS A 68 -0.24 16.66 -1.63
N GLY A 69 -1.20 17.40 -1.07
CA GLY A 69 -2.52 17.59 -1.68
C GLY A 69 -3.56 16.53 -1.31
N TRP A 70 -3.31 15.70 -0.28
CA TRP A 70 -4.24 14.66 0.15
C TRP A 70 -4.64 14.85 1.61
N ASP A 71 -5.94 15.04 1.85
CA ASP A 71 -6.52 15.07 3.20
C ASP A 71 -6.67 13.66 3.76
N LEU A 72 -5.55 13.09 4.20
CA LEU A 72 -5.51 11.77 4.83
C LEU A 72 -5.04 11.88 6.29
N PRO A 73 -5.78 11.30 7.25
CA PRO A 73 -5.38 11.35 8.64
C PRO A 73 -4.08 10.56 8.85
N GLY A 74 -3.11 11.17 9.53
CA GLY A 74 -1.81 10.54 9.81
C GLY A 74 -1.95 9.19 10.53
N ARG A 75 -2.96 9.04 11.40
CA ARG A 75 -3.30 7.77 12.04
C ARG A 75 -3.68 6.69 11.03
N GLY A 76 -4.47 7.02 10.02
CA GLY A 76 -4.88 6.07 8.98
C GLY A 76 -3.70 5.63 8.10
N ILE A 77 -2.80 6.56 7.76
CA ILE A 77 -1.55 6.27 7.04
C ILE A 77 -0.71 5.28 7.85
N LYS A 78 -0.50 5.56 9.14
CA LYS A 78 0.25 4.68 10.04
C LYS A 78 -0.42 3.29 10.18
N CYS A 79 -1.74 3.24 10.32
CA CYS A 79 -2.49 1.98 10.37
C CYS A 79 -2.26 1.14 9.11
N PHE A 80 -2.42 1.75 7.93
CA PHE A 80 -2.26 1.05 6.66
C PHE A 80 -0.82 0.59 6.43
N ALA A 81 0.15 1.43 6.78
CA ALA A 81 1.57 1.11 6.72
C ALA A 81 1.94 -0.13 7.52
N ILE A 82 1.53 -0.17 8.79
CA ILE A 82 1.79 -1.30 9.69
C ILE A 82 1.14 -2.56 9.10
N TRP A 83 -0.13 -2.48 8.73
CA TRP A 83 -0.84 -3.62 8.13
C TRP A 83 -0.12 -4.13 6.88
N TRP A 84 0.31 -3.25 5.97
CA TRP A 84 1.01 -3.66 4.75
C TRP A 84 2.35 -4.34 5.03
N ASP A 85 3.10 -3.84 6.01
CA ASP A 85 4.41 -4.37 6.39
C ASP A 85 4.34 -5.71 7.13
N GLU A 86 3.21 -6.01 7.77
CA GLU A 86 2.93 -7.31 8.40
C GLU A 86 2.59 -8.42 7.39
N GLN A 87 2.33 -8.09 6.11
CA GLN A 87 1.92 -9.08 5.12
C GLN A 87 3.12 -9.86 4.57
N GLN A 88 2.99 -11.19 4.52
CA GLN A 88 3.99 -12.09 3.93
C GLN A 88 3.56 -12.63 2.55
N ASP A 89 2.25 -12.70 2.29
CA ASP A 89 1.71 -13.12 0.99
C ASP A 89 1.42 -11.90 0.10
N ALA A 90 2.32 -11.68 -0.88
CA ALA A 90 2.23 -10.55 -1.81
C ALA A 90 0.92 -10.54 -2.62
N ARG A 91 0.42 -11.72 -3.02
CA ARG A 91 -0.79 -11.81 -3.84
C ARG A 91 -2.03 -11.55 -3.01
N ALA A 92 -2.10 -12.13 -1.81
CA ALA A 92 -3.20 -11.91 -0.89
C ALA A 92 -3.28 -10.43 -0.47
N ALA A 93 -2.15 -9.80 -0.14
CA ALA A 93 -2.09 -8.37 0.21
C ALA A 93 -2.57 -7.47 -0.95
N VAL A 94 -2.11 -7.73 -2.18
CA VAL A 94 -2.55 -6.97 -3.37
C VAL A 94 -4.03 -7.19 -3.63
N ASN A 95 -4.56 -8.40 -3.47
CA ASN A 95 -6.00 -8.69 -3.61
C ASN A 95 -6.84 -7.97 -2.55
N ALA A 96 -6.33 -7.80 -1.33
CA ALA A 96 -7.03 -7.07 -0.28
C ALA A 96 -7.15 -5.57 -0.62
N VAL A 97 -6.06 -4.98 -1.15
CA VAL A 97 -6.03 -3.55 -1.51
C VAL A 97 -6.81 -3.28 -2.78
N TRP A 98 -6.62 -4.11 -3.82
CA TRP A 98 -7.34 -4.01 -5.07
C TRP A 98 -8.01 -5.34 -5.36
N PRO A 99 -9.23 -5.61 -4.89
CA PRO A 99 -9.92 -6.83 -5.28
C PRO A 99 -9.98 -6.90 -6.82
N LYS A 100 -9.82 -8.09 -7.41
CA LYS A 100 -10.26 -8.25 -8.79
C LYS A 100 -11.75 -7.95 -8.75
N GLU A 101 -12.22 -6.98 -9.55
CA GLU A 101 -13.65 -6.79 -9.73
C GLU A 101 -14.23 -8.16 -10.09
N VAL A 102 -15.00 -8.71 -9.17
CA VAL A 102 -15.83 -9.86 -9.46
C VAL A 102 -16.94 -9.22 -10.29
N HIS A 103 -16.83 -9.29 -11.61
CA HIS A 103 -17.98 -9.06 -12.46
C HIS A 103 -19.08 -9.98 -11.93
N SER A 104 -20.06 -9.36 -11.26
CA SER A 104 -21.37 -9.96 -11.04
C SER A 104 -22.18 -9.81 -12.31
#